data_AF-A0A7S2QXJ9-F1
#
_entry.id   AF-A0A7S2QXJ9-F1
#
_cell.length_a   1.000
_cell.length_b   1.000
_cell.length_c   1.000
_cell.angle_alpha   90.00
_cell.angle_beta   90.00
_cell.angle_gamma   90.00
#
_symmetry.space_group_name_H-M   'P 1'
#
loop_
_entity.id
_entity.type
_entity.pdbx_description
1 polymer ?
#
loop_
_entity_poly.entity_id
_entity_poly.type
_entity_poly.pdbx_seq_one_letter_code
_entity_poly.pdbx_strand_id
1 'polypeptide(L)'
;APERISAAALSSSLDAQVTAYSEAFFAQQRLDSQDAALRLRRMMQRANDGTKMSKAERATLEADIDALKAYQRKLTKTGTKRKKLATSSILRGANVVLATNAGAGADAIQTLPPFDLVVVDEAAQA
;
A
#
# COMPACT_ATOMS: atom_id res chain seq x y z
N ALA A 1 4.96 2.10 36.40
CA ALA A 1 3.88 2.12 35.39
C ALA A 1 4.53 1.90 34.03
N PRO A 2 3.91 1.18 33.08
CA PRO A 2 4.48 1.09 31.74
C PRO A 2 4.65 2.51 31.18
N GLU A 3 5.80 2.79 30.57
CA GLU A 3 6.05 4.08 29.93
C GLU A 3 5.00 4.32 28.85
N ARG A 4 4.37 5.50 28.88
CA ARG A 4 3.38 5.87 27.87
C ARG A 4 4.10 6.56 26.72
N ILE A 5 4.02 5.98 25.53
CA ILE A 5 4.43 6.65 24.30
C ILE A 5 3.60 7.93 24.16
N SER A 6 4.26 9.06 23.93
CA SER A 6 3.57 10.33 23.77
C SER A 6 2.72 10.35 22.50
N ALA A 7 1.62 11.11 22.50
CA ALA A 7 0.79 11.27 21.31
C ALA A 7 1.58 11.83 20.11
N ALA A 8 2.55 12.71 20.39
CA ALA A 8 3.46 13.23 19.37
C ALA A 8 4.28 12.11 18.72
N ALA A 9 4.88 11.21 19.51
CA ALA A 9 5.64 10.09 18.98
C ALA A 9 4.78 9.14 18.14
N LEU A 10 3.51 8.91 18.52
CA LEU A 10 2.58 8.13 17.71
C LEU A 10 2.25 8.82 16.38
N SER A 11 2.03 10.13 16.39
CA SER A 11 1.75 10.91 15.16
C SER A 11 2.96 11.01 14.22
N SER A 12 4.17 10.97 14.78
CA SER A 12 5.42 10.96 14.02
C SER A 12 5.90 9.56 13.64
N SER A 13 5.17 8.51 14.03
CA SER A 13 5.51 7.14 13.63
C SER A 13 5.54 6.98 12.11
N LEU A 14 6.37 6.06 11.64
CA LEU A 14 6.51 5.80 10.20
C LEU A 14 5.15 5.45 9.56
N ASP A 15 4.34 4.63 10.22
CA ASP A 15 3.02 4.23 9.72
C ASP A 15 2.04 5.41 9.63
N ALA A 16 2.04 6.30 10.63
CA ALA A 16 1.21 7.50 10.61
C ALA A 16 1.61 8.42 9.46
N GLN A 17 2.92 8.64 9.27
CA GLN A 17 3.43 9.48 8.18
C GLN A 17 3.17 8.85 6.80
N VAL A 18 3.36 7.53 6.63
CA VAL A 18 3.08 6.82 5.38
C VAL A 18 1.59 6.90 5.03
N THR A 19 0.72 6.78 6.04
CA THR A 19 -0.73 6.93 5.88
C THR A 19 -1.06 8.33 5.40
N ALA A 20 -0.60 9.36 6.11
CA ALA A 20 -0.83 10.76 5.73
C ALA A 20 -0.31 11.07 4.30
N TYR A 21 0.90 10.64 3.97
CA TYR A 21 1.51 10.85 2.65
C TYR A 21 0.74 10.16 1.50
N SER A 22 0.06 9.07 1.81
CA SER A 22 -0.60 8.23 0.81
C SER A 22 -2.13 8.33 0.80
N GLU A 23 -2.72 9.10 1.72
CA GLU A 23 -4.17 9.11 1.94
C GLU A 23 -4.95 9.49 0.68
N ALA A 24 -4.58 10.57 0.02
CA ALA A 24 -5.26 11.01 -1.21
C ALA A 24 -5.19 9.95 -2.33
N PHE A 25 -4.05 9.28 -2.47
CA PHE A 25 -3.89 8.18 -3.43
C PHE A 25 -4.80 7.00 -3.09
N PHE A 26 -4.83 6.58 -1.82
CA PHE A 26 -5.65 5.45 -1.40
C PHE A 26 -7.15 5.79 -1.39
N ALA A 27 -7.52 7.04 -1.12
CA ALA A 27 -8.89 7.52 -1.28
C ALA A 27 -9.38 7.35 -2.73
N GLN A 28 -8.60 7.81 -3.71
CA GLN A 28 -8.93 7.63 -5.11
C GLN A 28 -8.96 6.14 -5.50
N GLN A 29 -7.95 5.38 -5.08
CA GLN A 29 -7.87 3.96 -5.38
C GLN A 29 -9.07 3.17 -4.83
N ARG A 30 -9.62 3.54 -3.67
CA ARG A 30 -10.84 2.92 -3.11
C ARG A 30 -12.03 3.14 -4.03
N LEU A 31 -12.20 4.35 -4.58
CA LEU A 31 -13.26 4.66 -5.54
C LEU A 31 -13.09 3.86 -6.83
N ASP A 32 -11.88 3.84 -7.39
CA ASP A 32 -11.58 3.11 -8.63
C ASP A 32 -11.81 1.59 -8.47
N SER A 33 -11.45 1.05 -7.30
CA SER A 33 -11.66 -0.37 -6.98
C SER A 33 -13.15 -0.71 -6.87
N GLN A 34 -13.95 0.14 -6.21
CA GLN A 34 -15.39 -0.04 -6.10
C GLN A 34 -16.07 0.02 -7.48
N ASP A 35 -15.73 1.00 -8.31
CA ASP A 35 -16.27 1.10 -9.67
C ASP A 35 -15.89 -0.12 -10.53
N ALA A 36 -14.62 -0.53 -10.50
CA ALA A 36 -14.15 -1.71 -11.23
C ALA A 36 -14.86 -3.00 -10.76
N ALA A 37 -15.10 -3.15 -9.46
CA ALA A 37 -15.82 -4.31 -8.91
C ALA A 37 -17.29 -4.33 -9.35
N LEU A 38 -17.97 -3.19 -9.35
CA LEU A 38 -19.36 -3.07 -9.81
C LEU A 38 -19.50 -3.35 -11.31
N ARG A 39 -18.55 -2.90 -12.12
CA ARG A 39 -18.52 -3.19 -13.57
C ARG A 39 -18.28 -4.67 -13.82
N LEU A 40 -17.31 -5.27 -13.13
CA LEU A 40 -17.00 -6.68 -13.25
C LEU A 40 -18.22 -7.55 -12.89
N ARG A 41 -18.90 -7.24 -11.78
CA ARG A 41 -20.11 -7.95 -11.35
C ARG A 41 -21.21 -7.89 -12.41
N ARG A 42 -21.47 -6.71 -12.98
CA ARG A 42 -22.46 -6.53 -14.06
C ARG A 42 -22.10 -7.32 -15.31
N MET A 43 -20.83 -7.31 -15.71
CA MET A 43 -20.37 -8.06 -16.89
C MET A 43 -20.46 -9.58 -16.68
N MET A 44 -20.10 -10.07 -15.50
CA MET A 44 -20.23 -11.51 -15.18
C MET A 44 -21.69 -11.96 -15.12
N GLN A 45 -22.60 -11.13 -14.61
CA GLN A 45 -24.04 -11.40 -14.67
C GLN A 45 -24.52 -11.48 -16.13
N ARG A 46 -24.16 -10.51 -16.96
CA ARG A 46 -24.50 -10.51 -18.39
C ARG A 46 -23.95 -11.74 -19.13
N ALA A 47 -22.75 -12.21 -18.76
CA ALA A 47 -22.15 -13.41 -19.33
C ALA A 47 -22.93 -14.68 -18.93
N ASN A 48 -23.45 -14.73 -17.69
CA ASN A 48 -24.26 -15.85 -17.21
C ASN A 48 -25.68 -15.84 -17.80
N ASP A 49 -26.29 -14.67 -17.98
CA ASP A 49 -27.66 -14.53 -18.49
C ASP A 49 -27.74 -14.63 -20.03
N GLY A 50 -26.60 -14.58 -20.71
CA GLY A 50 -26.43 -14.36 -22.16
C GLY A 50 -26.83 -15.51 -23.09
N THR A 51 -27.98 -16.14 -22.89
CA THR A 51 -28.55 -17.18 -23.78
C THR A 51 -28.83 -16.68 -25.21
N LYS A 52 -28.77 -15.37 -25.47
CA LYS A 52 -29.01 -14.74 -26.79
C LYS A 52 -27.80 -13.99 -27.38
N MET A 53 -26.61 -14.09 -26.78
CA MET A 53 -25.42 -13.38 -27.30
C MET A 53 -24.78 -14.15 -28.46
N SER A 54 -24.36 -13.42 -29.50
CA SER A 54 -23.53 -13.99 -30.56
C SER A 54 -22.15 -14.38 -30.04
N LYS A 55 -21.47 -15.29 -30.76
CA LYS A 55 -20.11 -15.73 -30.42
C LYS A 55 -19.13 -14.55 -30.33
N ALA A 56 -19.28 -13.56 -31.21
CA ALA A 56 -18.43 -12.37 -31.22
C ALA A 56 -18.66 -11.50 -29.98
N GLU A 57 -19.91 -11.22 -29.62
CA GLU A 57 -20.24 -10.43 -28.43
C GLU A 57 -19.79 -11.11 -27.13
N ARG A 58 -19.88 -12.44 -27.07
CA ARG A 58 -19.40 -13.21 -25.92
C ARG A 58 -17.88 -13.12 -25.78
N ALA A 59 -17.15 -13.23 -26.89
CA ALA A 59 -15.69 -13.06 -26.89
C ALA A 59 -15.26 -11.66 -26.44
N THR A 60 -15.97 -10.60 -26.88
CA THR A 60 -15.72 -9.23 -26.41
C THR A 60 -15.99 -9.10 -24.91
N LEU A 61 -17.10 -9.65 -24.42
CA LEU A 61 -17.45 -9.59 -23.00
C LEU A 61 -16.43 -10.33 -22.11
N GLU A 62 -15.95 -11.49 -22.54
CA GLU A 62 -14.90 -12.25 -21.85
C GLU A 62 -13.58 -11.47 -21.82
N ALA A 63 -13.19 -10.84 -22.94
CA ALA A 63 -12.00 -9.99 -23.01
C ALA A 63 -12.09 -8.78 -22.06
N ASP A 64 -13.26 -8.13 -21.99
CA ASP A 64 -13.49 -6.99 -21.09
C ASP A 64 -13.43 -7.40 -19.61
N ILE A 65 -13.99 -8.57 -19.27
CA ILE A 65 -13.91 -9.16 -17.92
C ILE A 65 -12.45 -9.38 -17.52
N ASP A 66 -11.64 -9.95 -18.41
CA ASP A 66 -10.24 -10.22 -18.13
C ASP A 66 -9.40 -8.94 -18.06
N ALA A 67 -9.71 -7.93 -18.88
CA ALA A 67 -9.14 -6.60 -18.79
C ALA A 67 -9.45 -5.94 -17.43
N LEU A 68 -10.68 -6.04 -16.93
CA LEU A 68 -11.07 -5.52 -15.61
C LEU A 68 -10.36 -6.26 -14.47
N LYS A 69 -10.22 -7.58 -14.53
CA LYS A 69 -9.43 -8.34 -13.55
C LYS A 69 -7.95 -7.93 -13.59
N ALA A 70 -7.39 -7.70 -14.77
CA ALA A 70 -6.03 -7.19 -14.91
C ALA A 70 -5.89 -5.77 -14.31
N TYR A 71 -6.89 -4.91 -14.53
CA TYR A 71 -6.94 -3.57 -13.94
C TYR A 71 -6.97 -3.62 -12.41
N GLN A 72 -7.81 -4.45 -11.79
CA GLN A 72 -7.84 -4.62 -10.33
C GLN A 72 -6.48 -5.09 -9.78
N ARG A 73 -5.83 -6.06 -10.44
CA ARG A 73 -4.48 -6.50 -10.06
C ARG A 73 -3.46 -5.36 -10.19
N LYS A 74 -3.58 -4.51 -11.21
CA LYS A 74 -2.73 -3.33 -11.41
C LYS A 74 -2.93 -2.29 -10.30
N LEU A 75 -4.17 -2.08 -9.84
CA LEU A 75 -4.44 -1.20 -8.69
C LEU A 75 -3.66 -1.69 -7.46
N THR A 76 -3.81 -2.95 -7.07
CA THR A 76 -3.09 -3.52 -5.91
C THR A 76 -1.57 -3.33 -6.03
N LYS A 77 -0.99 -3.66 -7.20
CA LYS A 77 0.46 -3.46 -7.46
C LYS A 77 0.88 -2.00 -7.30
N THR A 78 0.09 -1.07 -7.83
CA THR A 78 0.37 0.37 -7.74
C THR A 78 0.27 0.85 -6.30
N GLY A 79 -0.69 0.34 -5.52
CA GLY A 79 -0.83 0.62 -4.10
C GLY A 79 0.40 0.19 -3.29
N THR A 80 0.88 -1.04 -3.51
CA THR A 80 2.11 -1.52 -2.86
C THR A 80 3.32 -0.67 -3.23
N LYS A 81 3.46 -0.29 -4.51
CA LYS A 81 4.53 0.63 -4.95
C LYS A 81 4.42 1.99 -4.27
N ARG A 82 3.21 2.54 -4.13
CA ARG A 82 2.99 3.83 -3.45
C ARG A 82 3.41 3.78 -1.99
N LYS A 83 3.06 2.71 -1.25
CA LYS A 83 3.51 2.54 0.14
C LYS A 83 5.03 2.49 0.24
N LYS A 84 5.69 1.66 -0.59
CA LYS A 84 7.15 1.55 -0.60
C LYS A 84 7.83 2.91 -0.91
N LEU A 85 7.29 3.65 -1.88
CA LEU A 85 7.78 4.98 -2.20
C LEU A 85 7.61 5.93 -1.01
N ALA A 86 6.43 5.97 -0.40
CA ALA A 86 6.15 6.79 0.77
C ALA A 86 7.13 6.49 1.91
N THR A 87 7.29 5.21 2.26
CA THR A 87 8.24 4.75 3.29
C THR A 87 9.66 5.21 2.99
N SER A 88 10.14 5.01 1.77
CA SER A 88 11.51 5.43 1.41
C SER A 88 11.68 6.94 1.42
N SER A 89 10.71 7.70 0.91
CA SER A 89 10.75 9.16 0.91
C SER A 89 10.76 9.74 2.33
N ILE A 90 9.93 9.19 3.23
CA ILE A 90 9.86 9.62 4.62
C ILE A 90 11.17 9.32 5.34
N LEU A 91 11.67 8.07 5.24
CA LEU A 91 12.90 7.67 5.93
C LEU A 91 14.14 8.42 5.41
N ARG A 92 14.24 8.67 4.10
CA ARG A 92 15.34 9.46 3.53
C ARG A 92 15.28 10.94 3.90
N GLY A 93 14.08 11.46 4.18
CA GLY A 93 13.88 12.83 4.64
C GLY A 93 14.05 13.01 6.14
N ALA A 94 14.14 11.92 6.91
CA ALA A 94 14.26 11.98 8.36
C ALA A 94 15.71 12.28 8.77
N ASN A 95 15.89 13.24 9.68
CA ASN A 95 17.20 13.49 10.29
C ASN A 95 17.56 12.44 11.35
N VAL A 96 16.56 11.86 12.01
CA VAL A 96 16.72 10.84 13.05
C VAL A 96 15.70 9.74 12.79
N VAL A 97 16.17 8.50 12.79
CA VAL A 97 15.34 7.30 12.70
C VAL A 97 15.44 6.56 14.03
N LEU A 98 14.31 6.34 14.68
CA LEU A 98 14.23 5.58 15.92
C LEU A 98 13.62 4.21 15.64
N ALA A 99 14.28 3.16 16.11
CA ALA A 99 13.81 1.78 16.00
C ALA A 99 14.34 0.98 17.19
N THR A 100 13.70 -0.16 17.48
CA THR A 100 14.30 -1.15 18.38
C THR A 100 15.51 -1.80 17.71
N ASN A 101 16.41 -2.42 18.49
CA ASN A 101 17.58 -3.11 17.94
C ASN A 101 17.21 -4.14 16.86
N ALA A 102 16.17 -4.94 17.09
CA ALA A 102 15.64 -5.87 16.10
C ALA A 102 14.98 -5.13 14.91
N GLY A 103 14.26 -4.05 15.17
CA GLY A 103 13.58 -3.25 14.16
C GLY A 103 14.53 -2.51 13.22
N ALA A 104 15.74 -2.18 13.66
CA ALA A 104 16.79 -1.60 12.83
C ALA A 104 17.20 -2.53 11.66
N GLY A 105 16.94 -3.84 11.79
CA GLY A 105 17.13 -4.83 10.73
C GLY A 105 16.09 -4.81 9.62
N ALA A 106 15.07 -3.94 9.66
CA ALA A 106 14.06 -3.87 8.61
C ALA A 106 14.66 -3.41 7.27
N ASP A 107 14.27 -4.05 6.16
CA ASP A 107 14.74 -3.74 4.79
C ASP A 107 14.65 -2.24 4.46
N ALA A 108 13.59 -1.57 4.94
CA ALA A 108 13.36 -0.15 4.70
C ALA A 108 14.43 0.75 5.35
N ILE A 109 15.03 0.32 6.46
CA ILE A 109 16.11 1.01 7.16
C ILE A 109 17.46 0.60 6.55
N GLN A 110 17.65 -0.69 6.26
CA GLN A 110 18.91 -1.21 5.68
C GLN A 110 19.23 -0.64 4.29
N THR A 111 18.22 -0.18 3.54
CA THR A 111 18.39 0.42 2.20
C THR A 111 18.62 1.93 2.23
N LEU A 112 18.71 2.53 3.42
CA LEU A 112 19.12 3.92 3.59
C LEU A 112 20.64 4.06 3.42
N PRO A 113 21.14 5.27 3.14
CA PRO A 113 22.56 5.56 3.26
C PRO A 113 23.06 5.22 4.67
N PRO A 114 24.37 4.93 4.84
CA PRO A 114 24.95 4.70 6.16
C PRO A 114 24.66 5.86 7.11
N PHE A 115 24.36 5.54 8.37
CA PHE A 115 24.20 6.53 9.41
C PHE A 115 25.57 6.97 9.93
N ASP A 116 25.79 8.28 10.06
CA ASP A 116 27.04 8.83 10.62
C ASP A 116 27.18 8.52 12.12
N LEU A 117 26.06 8.43 12.84
CA LEU A 117 25.99 8.15 14.27
C LEU A 117 24.85 7.16 14.54
N VAL A 118 25.17 6.11 15.29
CA VAL A 118 24.19 5.17 15.85
C VAL A 118 24.27 5.25 17.36
N VAL A 119 23.14 5.54 18.01
CA VAL A 119 23.01 5.54 19.48
C VAL A 119 22.14 4.35 19.87
N VAL A 120 22.67 3.49 20.74
CA VAL A 120 21.93 2.38 21.34
C VAL A 120 21.67 2.73 22.79
N ASP A 121 20.44 3.10 23.09
CA ASP A 121 19.98 3.27 24.47
C ASP A 121 19.72 1.89 25.08
N GLU A 122 19.86 1.78 26.40
CA GLU A 122 19.68 0.54 27.16
C GLU A 122 20.50 -0.64 26.59
N ALA A 123 21.70 -0.38 26.07
CA ALA A 123 22.55 -1.39 25.44
C ALA A 123 22.90 -2.57 26.37
N ALA A 124 22.89 -2.36 27.68
CA ALA A 124 23.10 -3.41 28.68
C ALA A 124 21.91 -4.39 28.81
N GLN A 125 20.73 -4.03 28.27
CA GLN A 125 19.50 -4.82 28.29
C GLN A 125 19.14 -5.41 26.91
N ALA A 126 20.01 -5.20 25.91
CA ALA A 126 19.80 -5.54 24.51
C ALA A 126 19.86 -7.04 24.19
#